data_AF-Q7VJP2-F1
#
_entry.id   AF-Q7VJP2-F1
#
_cell.length_a   1.000
_cell.length_b   1.000
_cell.length_c   1.000
_cell.angle_alpha   90.00
_cell.angle_beta   90.00
_cell.angle_gamma   90.00
#
_symmetry.space_group_name_H-M   'P 1'
#
loop_
_entity.id
_entity.type
_entity.pdbx_description
1 polymer ?
#
loop_
_entity_poly.entity_id
_entity_poly.type
_entity_poly.pdbx_seq_one_letter_code
_entity_poly.pdbx_strand_id
1 'polypeptide(L)'
;MRGQKVEKRESKNSKLQHFPIMLFAITMGFGGLTLAYKKAAEILFVPLFFYQALTFIISTLALIIFCLYLCKIIKYPKMVLQEFNHPIKINFFATISMSLLLLSNIFREIPIFSLALFSFGVGFQTFVAFYVIAYWLNKDIQIVHSNPAWFIPVAGQPPCVCFRGRICQ
;
A
#
# COMPACT_ATOMS: atom_id res chain seq x y z
N MET A 1 -54.95 13.62 4.61
CA MET A 1 -54.00 14.25 3.68
C MET A 1 -53.27 15.42 4.35
N ARG A 2 -52.02 15.21 4.77
CA ARG A 2 -50.92 16.20 4.80
C ARG A 2 -49.68 15.49 5.34
N GLY A 3 -48.74 15.22 4.43
CA GLY A 3 -47.56 14.41 4.67
C GLY A 3 -46.58 15.05 5.63
N GLN A 4 -46.28 14.35 6.71
CA GLN A 4 -45.00 14.49 7.40
C GLN A 4 -43.93 13.81 6.54
N LYS A 5 -43.23 14.59 5.71
CA LYS A 5 -41.88 14.23 5.25
C LYS A 5 -40.94 14.38 6.46
N VAL A 6 -40.95 13.38 7.34
CA VAL A 6 -39.83 13.21 8.28
C VAL A 6 -38.64 12.78 7.44
N GLU A 7 -37.70 13.69 7.35
CA GLU A 7 -36.35 13.56 6.86
C GLU A 7 -35.71 12.25 7.36
N LYS A 8 -35.83 11.17 6.58
CA LYS A 8 -35.10 9.93 6.80
C LYS A 8 -33.66 10.14 6.34
N ARG A 9 -32.88 10.88 7.13
CA ARG A 9 -31.41 10.74 7.19
C ARG A 9 -31.12 9.35 7.74
N GLU A 10 -31.35 8.32 6.93
CA GLU A 10 -30.73 7.02 7.17
C GLU A 10 -29.24 7.21 6.90
N SER A 11 -28.52 7.41 7.99
CA SER A 11 -27.11 7.16 8.16
C SER A 11 -26.77 5.80 7.58
N LYS A 12 -26.53 5.75 6.27
CA LYS A 12 -25.78 4.66 5.65
C LYS A 12 -24.38 4.80 6.23
N ASN A 13 -24.18 4.15 7.37
CA ASN A 13 -22.90 3.90 8.02
C ASN A 13 -22.08 3.13 6.98
N SER A 14 -21.46 3.90 6.09
CA SER A 14 -21.05 3.40 4.80
C SER A 14 -19.82 2.57 5.08
N LYS A 15 -19.89 1.25 4.89
CA LYS A 15 -18.74 0.33 5.08
C LYS A 15 -17.47 0.81 4.34
N LEU A 16 -17.63 1.67 3.31
CA LEU A 16 -16.54 2.37 2.61
C LEU A 16 -15.86 3.49 3.43
N GLN A 17 -16.56 4.20 4.33
CA GLN A 17 -15.95 5.23 5.20
C GLN A 17 -14.92 4.61 6.15
N HIS A 18 -15.22 3.43 6.69
CA HIS A 18 -14.37 2.74 7.65
C HIS A 18 -13.32 1.84 7.01
N PHE A 19 -13.16 1.85 5.67
CA PHE A 19 -12.21 0.97 5.00
C PHE A 19 -10.78 1.34 5.42
N PRO A 20 -10.12 0.56 6.29
CA PRO A 20 -8.88 0.98 6.90
C PRO A 20 -7.75 0.87 5.87
N ILE A 21 -6.87 1.87 5.85
CA ILE A 21 -5.63 1.84 5.05
C ILE A 21 -4.75 0.60 5.38
N MET A 22 -4.93 0.02 6.56
CA MET A 22 -4.22 -1.18 7.01
C MET A 22 -4.49 -2.42 6.14
N LEU A 23 -5.54 -2.46 5.32
CA LEU A 23 -5.79 -3.57 4.39
C LEU A 23 -4.66 -3.72 3.36
N PHE A 24 -3.96 -2.64 3.01
CA PHE A 24 -2.77 -2.72 2.18
C PHE A 24 -1.62 -3.48 2.84
N ALA A 25 -1.59 -3.60 4.18
CA ALA A 25 -0.62 -4.43 4.88
C ALA A 25 -0.74 -5.91 4.52
N ILE A 26 -1.94 -6.37 4.13
CA ILE A 26 -2.14 -7.74 3.62
C ILE A 26 -1.31 -7.93 2.35
N THR A 27 -1.38 -6.99 1.40
CA THR A 27 -0.61 -7.08 0.15
C THR A 27 0.90 -7.04 0.40
N MET A 28 1.35 -6.27 1.38
CA MET A 28 2.75 -6.24 1.80
C MET A 28 3.19 -7.58 2.44
N GLY A 29 2.40 -8.13 3.36
CA GLY A 29 2.71 -9.40 4.02
C GLY A 29 2.77 -10.58 3.06
N PHE A 30 1.78 -10.68 2.16
CA PHE A 30 1.81 -11.68 1.10
C PHE A 30 2.94 -11.42 0.09
N GLY A 31 3.27 -10.16 -0.21
CA GLY A 31 4.44 -9.82 -1.03
C GLY A 31 5.74 -10.34 -0.42
N GLY A 32 5.92 -10.21 0.89
CA GLY A 32 7.05 -10.80 1.62
C GLY A 32 7.10 -12.32 1.54
N LEU A 33 5.94 -12.99 1.68
CA LEU A 33 5.83 -14.44 1.53
C LEU A 33 6.22 -14.89 0.11
N THR A 34 5.76 -14.18 -0.92
CA THR A 34 6.11 -14.46 -2.31
C THR A 34 7.60 -14.29 -2.58
N LEU A 35 8.24 -13.27 -1.98
CA LEU A 35 9.67 -13.06 -2.10
C LEU A 35 10.48 -14.16 -1.38
N ALA A 36 10.05 -14.55 -0.19
CA ALA A 36 10.63 -15.67 0.55
C ALA A 36 10.51 -16.97 -0.24
N TYR A 37 9.34 -17.22 -0.84
CA TYR A 37 9.12 -18.40 -1.68
C TYR A 37 9.98 -18.37 -2.96
N LYS A 38 10.18 -17.20 -3.56
CA LYS A 38 11.11 -17.03 -4.69
C LYS A 38 12.53 -17.43 -4.31
N LYS A 39 13.04 -16.91 -3.19
CA LYS A 39 14.40 -17.24 -2.71
C LYS A 39 14.51 -18.72 -2.32
N ALA A 40 13.47 -19.28 -1.71
CA ALA A 40 13.41 -20.70 -1.42
C ALA A 40 13.42 -21.54 -2.71
N ALA A 41 12.71 -21.14 -3.76
CA ALA A 41 12.72 -21.82 -5.05
C ALA A 41 14.10 -21.77 -5.74
N GLU A 42 14.84 -20.67 -5.61
CA GLU A 42 16.22 -20.55 -6.11
C GLU A 42 17.20 -21.49 -5.37
N ILE A 43 17.01 -21.70 -4.06
CA ILE A 43 17.92 -22.52 -3.23
C ILE A 43 17.55 -24.01 -3.24
N LEU A 44 16.25 -24.31 -3.23
CA LEU A 44 15.70 -25.67 -3.06
C LEU A 44 15.17 -26.28 -4.38
N PHE A 45 15.34 -25.60 -5.52
CA PHE A 45 14.86 -26.02 -6.85
C PHE A 45 13.36 -26.39 -6.88
N VAL A 46 12.54 -25.68 -6.10
CA VAL A 46 11.09 -25.88 -6.02
C VAL A 46 10.42 -25.37 -7.31
N PRO A 47 9.34 -25.99 -7.79
CA PRO A 47 8.64 -25.56 -9.00
C PRO A 47 8.22 -24.08 -8.98
N LEU A 48 8.63 -23.33 -10.01
CA LEU A 48 8.29 -21.91 -10.19
C LEU A 48 6.79 -21.64 -10.38
N PHE A 49 6.00 -22.68 -10.69
CA PHE A 49 4.55 -22.57 -10.88
C PHE A 49 3.85 -21.97 -9.66
N PHE A 50 4.24 -22.39 -8.45
CA PHE A 50 3.65 -21.87 -7.21
C PHE A 50 3.94 -20.37 -7.01
N TYR A 51 5.17 -19.94 -7.32
CA TYR A 51 5.56 -18.54 -7.23
C TYR A 51 4.73 -17.66 -8.19
N GLN A 52 4.53 -18.13 -9.43
CA GLN A 52 3.79 -17.39 -10.45
C GLN A 52 2.29 -17.28 -10.11
N ALA A 53 1.68 -18.37 -9.62
CA ALA A 53 0.31 -18.37 -9.15
C ALA A 53 0.11 -17.40 -7.96
N LEU A 54 1.00 -17.43 -6.97
CA LEU A 54 0.92 -16.56 -5.80
C LEU A 54 1.07 -15.09 -6.20
N THR A 55 2.03 -14.78 -7.07
CA THR A 55 2.25 -13.43 -7.60
C THR A 55 1.01 -12.90 -8.31
N PHE A 56 0.35 -13.73 -9.12
CA PHE A 56 -0.88 -13.36 -9.82
C PHE A 56 -2.01 -13.03 -8.85
N ILE A 57 -2.27 -13.91 -7.86
CA ILE A 57 -3.32 -13.71 -6.85
C ILE A 57 -3.10 -12.40 -6.07
N ILE A 58 -1.86 -12.14 -5.63
CA ILE A 58 -1.53 -10.94 -4.84
C ILE A 58 -1.67 -9.69 -5.69
N SER A 59 -1.26 -9.76 -6.95
CA SER A 59 -1.40 -8.66 -7.92
C SER A 59 -2.86 -8.29 -8.14
N THR A 60 -3.74 -9.29 -8.34
CA THR A 60 -5.19 -9.06 -8.44
C THR A 60 -5.77 -8.47 -7.16
N LEU A 61 -5.38 -8.98 -5.99
CA LEU A 61 -5.84 -8.47 -4.70
C LEU A 61 -5.40 -7.00 -4.49
N ALA A 62 -4.15 -6.67 -4.82
CA ALA A 62 -3.62 -5.32 -4.73
C ALA A 62 -4.38 -4.35 -5.66
N LEU A 63 -4.70 -4.78 -6.88
CA LEU A 63 -5.49 -3.99 -7.82
C LEU A 63 -6.89 -3.68 -7.27
N ILE A 64 -7.58 -4.68 -6.71
CA ILE A 64 -8.91 -4.50 -6.11
C ILE A 64 -8.85 -3.49 -4.95
N ILE A 65 -7.90 -3.67 -4.03
CA ILE A 65 -7.75 -2.77 -2.87
C ILE A 65 -7.39 -1.35 -3.33
N PHE A 66 -6.52 -1.22 -4.33
CA PHE A 66 -6.13 0.06 -4.91
C PHE A 66 -7.33 0.79 -5.53
N CYS A 67 -8.14 0.12 -6.34
CA CYS A 67 -9.35 0.71 -6.92
C CYS A 67 -10.36 1.14 -5.85
N LEU A 68 -10.58 0.31 -4.82
CA LEU A 68 -11.47 0.66 -3.71
C LEU A 68 -10.96 1.89 -2.93
N TYR A 69 -9.65 1.98 -2.72
CA TYR A 69 -9.05 3.11 -2.03
C TYR A 69 -9.09 4.39 -2.88
N LEU A 70 -8.88 4.29 -4.19
CA LEU A 70 -9.01 5.43 -5.10
C LEU A 70 -10.43 6.00 -5.10
N CYS A 71 -11.44 5.11 -5.11
CA CYS A 71 -12.84 5.50 -4.90
C CYS A 71 -13.07 6.19 -3.54
N LYS A 72 -12.39 5.73 -2.48
CA LYS A 72 -12.44 6.36 -1.14
C LYS A 72 -11.84 7.77 -1.15
N ILE A 73 -10.70 7.97 -1.82
CA ILE A 73 -10.05 9.29 -1.93
C ILE A 73 -10.99 10.29 -2.63
N ILE A 74 -11.61 9.90 -3.74
CA ILE A 74 -12.50 10.79 -4.51
C ILE A 74 -13.76 11.14 -3.71
N LYS A 75 -14.35 10.16 -3.01
CA LYS A 75 -15.65 10.34 -2.34
C LYS A 75 -15.55 10.89 -0.92
N TYR A 76 -14.46 10.62 -0.20
CA TYR A 76 -14.28 10.96 1.23
C TYR A 76 -12.88 11.51 1.57
N PRO A 77 -12.42 12.61 0.93
CA PRO A 77 -11.09 13.16 1.18
C PRO A 77 -10.88 13.62 2.63
N LYS A 78 -11.94 14.10 3.29
CA LYS A 78 -11.89 14.53 4.70
C LYS A 78 -11.48 13.41 5.66
N MET A 79 -11.87 12.16 5.37
CA MET A 79 -11.49 11.01 6.18
C MET A 79 -10.05 10.58 5.95
N VAL A 80 -9.56 10.67 4.71
CA VAL A 80 -8.15 10.38 4.39
C VAL A 80 -7.24 11.35 5.14
N LEU A 81 -7.63 12.62 5.25
CA LEU A 81 -6.88 13.61 6.02
C LEU A 81 -6.85 13.29 7.53
N GLN A 82 -7.96 12.77 8.08
CA GLN A 82 -7.99 12.27 9.47
C GLN A 82 -7.10 11.04 9.66
N GLU A 83 -6.99 10.17 8.65
CA GLU A 83 -6.05 9.05 8.68
C GLU A 83 -4.59 9.51 8.63
N PHE A 84 -4.30 10.57 7.87
CA PHE A 84 -2.95 11.13 7.75
C PHE A 84 -2.45 11.76 9.07
N ASN A 85 -3.34 12.40 9.83
CA ASN A 85 -2.99 12.99 11.13
C ASN A 85 -2.81 11.96 12.27
N HIS A 86 -3.12 10.67 12.03
CA HIS A 86 -3.03 9.65 13.06
C HIS A 86 -1.62 9.01 13.09
N PRO A 87 -0.89 9.05 14.23
CA PRO A 87 0.53 8.67 14.31
C PRO A 87 0.82 7.22 13.92
N ILE A 88 -0.16 6.32 14.07
CA ILE A 88 -0.03 4.91 13.66
C ILE A 88 -0.39 4.72 12.17
N LYS A 89 -1.40 5.44 11.66
CA LYS A 89 -1.95 5.17 10.31
C LYS A 89 -1.09 5.78 9.21
N ILE A 90 -0.31 6.81 9.53
CA ILE A 90 0.60 7.45 8.58
C ILE A 90 1.64 6.47 8.02
N ASN A 91 2.13 5.52 8.84
CA ASN A 91 3.09 4.52 8.37
C ASN A 91 2.49 3.55 7.35
N PHE A 92 1.18 3.32 7.42
CA PHE A 92 0.48 2.50 6.42
C PHE A 92 0.30 3.24 5.09
N PHE A 93 0.50 4.56 5.00
CA PHE A 93 0.52 5.23 3.69
C PHE A 93 1.67 4.73 2.81
N ALA A 94 2.80 4.31 3.38
CA ALA A 94 3.89 3.69 2.63
C ALA A 94 3.44 2.41 1.90
N THR A 95 2.44 1.70 2.44
CA THR A 95 1.92 0.49 1.79
C THR A 95 1.16 0.78 0.49
N ILE A 96 0.62 2.00 0.32
CA ILE A 96 0.01 2.44 -0.95
C ILE A 96 1.08 2.52 -2.05
N SER A 97 2.25 3.08 -1.75
CA SER A 97 3.36 3.15 -2.69
C SER A 97 3.81 1.75 -3.11
N MET A 98 3.88 0.81 -2.16
CA MET A 98 4.22 -0.59 -2.44
C MET A 98 3.20 -1.25 -3.38
N SER A 99 1.91 -1.01 -3.18
CA SER A 99 0.89 -1.52 -4.10
C SER A 99 1.00 -0.92 -5.50
N LEU A 100 1.37 0.36 -5.63
CA LEU A 100 1.68 1.00 -6.92
C LEU A 100 2.87 0.34 -7.63
N LEU A 101 3.93 0.00 -6.89
CA LEU A 101 5.09 -0.72 -7.44
C LEU A 101 4.71 -2.14 -7.90
N LEU A 102 3.86 -2.83 -7.13
CA LEU A 102 3.29 -4.12 -7.53
C LEU A 102 2.47 -3.99 -8.82
N LEU A 103 1.66 -2.93 -8.95
CA LEU A 103 0.90 -2.64 -10.17
C LEU A 103 1.82 -2.37 -11.37
N SER A 104 2.92 -1.63 -11.18
CA SER A 104 3.93 -1.40 -12.21
C SER A 104 4.51 -2.71 -12.77
N ASN A 105 4.65 -3.73 -11.93
CA ASN A 105 5.10 -5.06 -12.36
C ASN A 105 4.06 -5.81 -13.23
N ILE A 106 2.76 -5.60 -12.99
CA ILE A 106 1.68 -6.17 -13.84
C ILE A 106 1.73 -5.52 -15.23
N PHE A 107 1.83 -4.19 -15.27
CA PHE A 107 1.85 -3.43 -16.52
C PHE A 107 3.21 -3.41 -17.21
N ARG A 108 4.11 -4.35 -16.89
CA ARG A 108 5.46 -4.43 -17.45
C ARG A 108 5.48 -4.54 -18.98
N GLU A 109 4.42 -5.08 -19.57
CA GLU A 109 4.26 -5.17 -21.03
C GLU A 109 4.09 -3.80 -21.71
N ILE A 110 3.69 -2.77 -20.95
CA ILE A 110 3.57 -1.38 -21.43
C ILE A 110 4.68 -0.55 -20.76
N PRO A 111 5.88 -0.44 -21.38
CA PRO A 111 7.08 0.06 -20.71
C PRO A 111 6.95 1.52 -20.24
N ILE A 112 6.25 2.36 -21.01
CA ILE A 112 6.04 3.78 -20.68
C ILE A 112 5.19 3.92 -19.41
N PHE A 113 4.10 3.16 -19.33
CA PHE A 113 3.17 3.23 -18.20
C PHE A 113 3.77 2.59 -16.95
N SER A 114 4.46 1.46 -17.12
CA SER A 114 5.19 0.79 -16.04
C SER A 114 6.27 1.68 -15.43
N LEU A 115 7.08 2.37 -16.25
CA LEU A 115 8.12 3.29 -15.78
C LEU A 115 7.52 4.48 -15.01
N ALA A 116 6.44 5.08 -15.53
CA ALA A 116 5.78 6.21 -14.88
C ALA A 116 5.23 5.81 -13.49
N LEU A 117 4.51 4.69 -13.40
CA LEU A 117 4.01 4.15 -12.14
C LEU A 117 5.14 3.80 -11.17
N PHE A 118 6.24 3.23 -11.68
CA PHE A 118 7.40 2.87 -10.89
C PHE A 118 8.07 4.11 -10.29
N SER A 119 8.38 5.10 -11.14
CA SER A 119 9.02 6.35 -10.71
C SER A 119 8.15 7.11 -9.70
N PHE A 120 6.83 7.13 -9.92
CA PHE A 120 5.90 7.75 -8.99
C PHE A 120 5.82 6.99 -7.66
N GLY A 121 5.75 5.65 -7.71
CA GLY A 121 5.73 4.80 -6.52
C GLY A 121 6.99 4.93 -5.67
N VAL A 122 8.18 4.92 -6.28
CA VAL A 122 9.46 5.12 -5.57
C VAL A 122 9.57 6.52 -5.00
N GLY A 123 9.21 7.55 -5.76
CA GLY A 123 9.22 8.94 -5.29
C GLY A 123 8.28 9.15 -4.10
N PHE A 124 7.06 8.65 -4.20
CA PHE A 124 6.06 8.75 -3.14
C PHE A 124 6.49 7.96 -1.88
N GLN A 125 7.02 6.74 -2.05
CA GLN A 125 7.57 5.94 -0.94
C GLN A 125 8.67 6.68 -0.20
N THR A 126 9.63 7.24 -0.95
CA THR A 126 10.77 7.99 -0.39
C THR A 126 10.28 9.22 0.36
N PHE A 127 9.35 9.97 -0.23
CA PHE A 127 8.74 11.14 0.42
C PHE A 127 8.05 10.77 1.73
N VAL A 128 7.23 9.71 1.75
CA VAL A 128 6.54 9.25 2.97
C VAL A 128 7.54 8.79 4.02
N ALA A 129 8.61 8.10 3.65
CA ALA A 129 9.66 7.68 4.58
C ALA A 129 10.34 8.88 5.25
N PHE A 130 10.77 9.88 4.47
CA PHE A 130 11.34 11.12 5.00
C PHE A 130 10.35 11.88 5.88
N TYR A 131 9.08 11.99 5.46
CA TYR A 131 8.05 12.66 6.23
C TYR A 131 7.81 11.98 7.58
N VAL A 132 7.73 10.65 7.61
CA VAL A 132 7.56 9.88 8.85
C VAL A 132 8.75 10.09 9.79
N ILE A 133 9.97 10.03 9.28
CA ILE A 133 11.18 10.26 10.08
C ILE A 133 11.18 11.70 10.64
N ALA A 134 10.87 12.70 9.81
CA ALA A 134 10.78 14.10 10.25
C ALA A 134 9.65 14.31 11.26
N TYR A 135 8.53 13.59 11.12
CA TYR A 135 7.41 13.61 12.05
C TYR A 135 7.79 13.01 13.41
N TRP A 136 8.58 11.94 13.42
CA TRP A 136 9.12 11.34 14.65
C TRP A 136 10.11 12.27 15.34
N LEU A 137 10.98 12.94 14.57
CA LEU A 137 12.01 13.80 15.15
C LEU A 137 11.43 15.06 15.82
N ASN A 138 10.29 15.56 15.32
CA ASN A 138 9.63 16.76 15.82
C ASN A 138 8.58 16.53 16.90
N LYS A 139 8.17 15.28 17.14
CA LYS A 139 7.20 14.95 18.19
C LYS A 139 7.85 14.04 19.21
N ASP A 140 7.80 14.41 20.48
CA ASP A 140 8.11 13.54 21.61
C ASP A 140 7.09 12.40 21.66
N ILE A 141 7.31 11.37 20.85
CA ILE A 141 6.45 10.22 20.88
C ILE A 141 6.85 9.41 22.10
N GLN A 142 6.01 9.44 23.12
CA GLN A 142 6.19 8.60 24.30
C GLN A 142 6.41 7.15 23.84
N ILE A 143 7.53 6.57 24.26
CA ILE A 143 8.05 5.25 23.85
C ILE A 143 7.00 4.13 24.00
N VAL A 144 5.99 4.34 24.84
CA VAL A 144 4.83 3.47 25.10
C VAL A 144 3.92 3.26 23.86
N HIS A 145 4.04 4.06 22.81
CA HIS A 145 3.30 3.90 21.54
C HIS A 145 4.16 3.45 20.35
N SER A 146 5.36 2.93 20.63
CA SER A 146 6.23 2.31 19.63
C SER A 146 5.58 1.02 19.11
N ASN A 147 4.78 1.13 18.04
CA ASN A 147 4.16 0.00 17.35
C ASN A 147 5.12 -0.49 16.25
N PRO A 148 5.40 -1.79 16.09
CA PRO A 148 6.24 -2.34 15.01
C PRO A 148 5.85 -1.86 13.58
N ALA A 149 4.62 -1.41 13.36
CA ALA A 149 4.19 -0.76 12.12
C ALA A 149 5.01 0.49 11.72
N TRP A 150 5.74 1.06 12.68
CA TRP A 150 6.67 2.17 12.53
C TRP A 150 7.83 1.90 11.58
N PHE A 151 8.25 0.65 11.47
CA PHE A 151 9.31 0.25 10.56
C PHE A 151 8.83 0.04 9.13
N ILE A 152 7.52 0.09 8.83
CA ILE A 152 7.00 -0.17 7.47
C ILE A 152 7.61 0.77 6.41
N PRO A 153 7.69 2.11 6.62
CA PRO A 153 8.28 3.01 5.63
C PRO A 153 9.80 2.86 5.50
N VAL A 154 10.48 2.49 6.59
CA VAL A 154 11.96 2.42 6.67
C VAL A 154 12.51 1.06 6.24
N ALA A 155 11.83 -0.04 6.58
CA ALA A 155 12.20 -1.40 6.22
C ALA A 155 11.72 -1.78 4.81
N GLY A 156 10.62 -1.19 4.34
CA GLY A 156 10.15 -1.29 2.97
C GLY A 156 10.94 -0.36 2.03
N GLN A 157 12.28 -0.41 2.07
CA GLN A 157 13.06 0.33 1.09
C GLN A 157 12.72 -0.20 -0.31
N PRO A 158 12.45 0.68 -1.29
CA PRO A 158 12.18 0.22 -2.64
C PRO A 158 13.39 -0.59 -3.11
N PRO A 159 13.18 -1.78 -3.73
CA PRO A 159 14.29 -2.53 -4.29
C PRO A 159 15.09 -1.59 -5.20
N CYS A 160 16.42 -1.60 -5.02
CA CYS A 160 17.32 -0.71 -5.72
C CYS A 160 16.96 -0.63 -7.20
N VAL A 161 16.69 0.60 -7.65
CA VAL A 161 16.19 0.90 -8.99
C VAL A 161 17.22 0.48 -10.04
N CYS A 162 16.86 -0.50 -10.87
CA CYS A 162 17.55 -0.75 -12.14
C CYS A 162 16.52 -1.04 -13.25
N PHE A 163 15.82 0.00 -13.71
CA PHE A 163 14.86 -0.10 -14.82
C PHE A 163 15.54 0.22 -16.16
N ARG A 164 16.61 -0.52 -16.52
CA ARG A 164 17.05 -0.83 -17.91
C ARG A 164 18.26 -1.78 -17.92
N GLY A 165 18.01 -3.06 -17.66
CA GLY A 165 18.78 -4.12 -18.33
C GLY A 165 20.08 -4.66 -17.71
N ARG A 166 20.50 -4.32 -16.47
CA ARG A 166 21.51 -5.12 -15.76
C ARG A 166 21.50 -4.95 -14.23
N ILE A 167 21.26 -6.07 -13.52
CA ILE A 167 21.69 -6.44 -12.14
C ILE A 167 20.97 -5.65 -10.99
N CYS A 168 20.64 -6.13 -9.77
CA CYS A 168 20.94 -7.31 -8.94
C CYS A 168 19.77 -7.56 -7.94
N GLN A 169 19.66 -8.83 -7.48
CA GLN A 169 18.98 -9.42 -6.30
C GLN A 169 17.81 -8.75 -5.56
#